data_AF-V8CC31-F1
#
_entry.id   AF-V8CC31-F1
#
_cell.length_a   1.000
_cell.length_b   1.000
_cell.length_c   1.000
_cell.angle_alpha   90.00
_cell.angle_beta   90.00
_cell.angle_gamma   90.00
#
_symmetry.space_group_name_H-M   'P 1'
#
loop_
_entity.id
_entity.type
_entity.pdbx_description
1 polymer ?
#
loop_
_entity_poly.entity_id
_entity_poly.type
_entity_poly.pdbx_seq_one_letter_code
_entity_poly.pdbx_strand_id
1 'polypeptide(L)' 'MKNNFVILSKLKYLRNILRLKEGEIATLEKLENLGFDSVIVEKESEGIYRIDIMPLRSYEDFIQV' A
#
# COMPACT_ATOMS: atom_id res chain seq x y z
N MET A 1 -15.47 20.43 1.34
CA MET A 1 -15.59 19.13 2.04
C MET A 1 -15.68 18.01 1.01
N LYS A 2 -14.64 17.15 0.92
CA LYS A 2 -14.63 15.76 0.36
C LYS A 2 -13.24 15.26 -0.12
N ASN A 3 -12.11 15.74 0.38
CA ASN A 3 -10.79 15.34 -0.19
C ASN A 3 -9.91 14.40 0.67
N ASN A 4 -10.44 13.77 1.73
CA ASN A 4 -9.64 12.84 2.57
C ASN A 4 -10.17 11.39 2.64
N PHE A 5 -11.28 11.07 1.97
CA PHE A 5 -11.95 9.78 2.21
C PHE A 5 -11.30 8.60 1.46
N VAL A 6 -10.61 8.85 0.35
CA VAL A 6 -9.98 7.79 -0.46
C VAL A 6 -8.72 7.24 0.21
N ILE A 7 -7.90 8.12 0.82
CA ILE A 7 -6.65 7.72 1.50
C ILE A 7 -6.97 6.92 2.78
N LEU A 8 -7.91 7.40 3.60
CA LEU A 8 -8.26 6.74 4.87
C LEU A 8 -9.01 5.41 4.67
N SER A 9 -9.83 5.30 3.61
CA SER A 9 -10.58 4.07 3.35
C SER A 9 -9.65 2.92 2.95
N LYS A 10 -8.67 3.13 2.06
CA LYS A 10 -7.71 2.08 1.66
C LYS A 10 -6.78 1.66 2.82
N LEU A 11 -6.32 2.58 3.66
CA LEU A 11 -5.48 2.25 4.82
C LEU A 11 -6.19 1.33 5.84
N LYS A 12 -7.51 1.46 6.00
CA LYS A 12 -8.29 0.56 6.86
C LYS A 12 -8.27 -0.88 6.36
N TYR A 13 -8.23 -1.10 5.05
CA TYR A 13 -8.14 -2.44 4.45
C TYR A 13 -6.73 -3.02 4.51
N LEU A 14 -5.70 -2.18 4.66
CA LEU A 14 -4.32 -2.67 4.69
C LEU A 14 -4.10 -3.68 5.81
N ARG A 15 -4.74 -3.53 6.97
CA ARG A 15 -4.69 -4.54 8.06
C ARG A 15 -5.20 -5.92 7.63
N ASN A 16 -6.26 -5.96 6.83
CA ASN A 16 -6.84 -7.19 6.30
C ASN A 16 -5.94 -7.81 5.22
N ILE A 17 -5.38 -6.97 4.35
CA ILE A 17 -4.47 -7.39 3.28
C ILE A 17 -3.18 -7.96 3.88
N LEU A 18 -2.66 -7.32 4.92
CA LEU A 18 -1.49 -7.78 5.68
C LEU A 18 -1.78 -8.97 6.59
N ARG A 19 -3.05 -9.35 6.78
CA ARG A 19 -3.48 -10.46 7.66
C ARG A 19 -2.81 -10.38 9.05
N LEU A 20 -2.82 -9.19 9.64
CA LEU A 20 -2.22 -8.94 10.95
C LEU A 20 -3.25 -9.15 12.05
N LYS A 21 -2.82 -9.80 13.13
CA LYS A 21 -3.54 -9.79 14.40
C LYS A 21 -3.34 -8.45 15.10
N GLU A 22 -4.24 -8.14 16.02
CA GLU A 22 -4.08 -6.95 16.86
C GLU A 22 -2.77 -7.03 17.66
N GLY A 23 -1.97 -5.96 17.63
CA GLY A 23 -0.65 -5.91 18.25
C GLY A 23 0.47 -6.61 17.48
N GLU A 24 0.20 -7.22 16.31
CA GLU A 24 1.22 -7.87 15.49
C GLU A 24 2.00 -6.86 14.63
N ILE A 25 3.33 -6.99 14.61
CA ILE A 25 4.22 -6.17 13.77
C ILE A 25 4.25 -6.72 12.36
N ALA A 26 4.06 -5.85 11.36
CA ALA A 26 4.33 -6.19 9.97
C ALA A 26 5.86 -6.23 9.74
N THR A 27 6.38 -7.40 9.35
CA THR A 27 7.78 -7.57 8.97
C THR A 27 7.93 -7.62 7.45
N LEU A 28 9.13 -7.33 6.95
CA LEU A 28 9.45 -7.47 5.53
C LEU A 28 9.24 -8.92 5.06
N GLU A 29 9.71 -9.90 5.82
CA GLU A 29 9.49 -11.33 5.53
C GLU A 29 8.00 -11.67 5.37
N LYS A 30 7.12 -11.08 6.18
CA LYS A 30 5.67 -11.30 6.05
C LYS A 30 5.11 -10.67 4.78
N LEU A 31 5.57 -9.49 4.40
CA LEU A 31 5.22 -8.81 3.16
C LEU A 31 5.68 -9.64 1.94
N GLU A 32 6.92 -10.13 1.96
CA GLU A 32 7.48 -11.06 0.97
C GLU A 32 6.63 -12.33 0.83
N ASN A 33 6.25 -12.96 1.95
CA ASN A 33 5.37 -14.13 1.94
C ASN A 33 3.96 -13.84 1.39
N LEU A 34 3.50 -12.59 1.46
CA LEU A 34 2.21 -12.16 0.89
C LEU A 34 2.32 -11.75 -0.59
N GLY A 35 3.52 -11.66 -1.14
CA GLY A 35 3.76 -11.37 -2.56
C GLY A 35 3.76 -9.88 -2.91
N PHE A 36 3.91 -8.98 -1.93
CA PHE A 36 4.07 -7.54 -2.16
C PHE A 36 4.85 -6.87 -1.03
N ASP A 37 5.63 -5.84 -1.36
CA ASP A 37 6.46 -5.06 -0.42
C ASP A 37 6.22 -3.54 -0.51
N SER A 38 5.42 -3.11 -1.49
CA SER A 38 5.31 -1.72 -1.87
C SER A 38 3.91 -1.38 -2.39
N VAL A 39 3.63 -0.08 -2.47
CA VAL A 39 2.44 0.48 -3.08
C VAL A 39 2.84 1.58 -4.05
N ILE A 40 2.07 1.75 -5.12
CA ILE A 40 2.19 2.90 -6.01
C ILE A 40 1.17 3.95 -5.61
N VAL A 41 1.57 5.23 -5.65
CA VAL A 41 0.68 6.37 -5.40
C VAL A 41 0.67 7.24 -6.65
N GLU A 42 -0.50 7.39 -7.27
CA GLU A 42 -0.66 8.14 -8.52
C GLU A 42 -1.65 9.29 -8.30
N LYS A 43 -1.32 10.49 -8.81
CA LYS A 43 -2.24 11.62 -8.82
C LYS A 43 -3.18 11.48 -10.01
N GLU A 44 -4.47 11.24 -9.77
CA GLU A 44 -5.47 11.18 -10.84
C GLU A 44 -6.00 12.58 -11.19
N SER A 45 -6.20 13.44 -10.19
CA SER A 45 -6.60 14.84 -10.40
C SER A 45 -6.28 15.70 -9.17
N GLU A 46 -6.66 16.97 -9.19
CA GLU A 46 -6.43 17.86 -8.05
C GLU A 46 -7.12 17.35 -6.78
N GLY A 47 -6.32 17.09 -5.74
CA GLY A 47 -6.79 16.49 -4.49
C GLY A 47 -7.26 15.03 -4.57
N ILE A 48 -7.07 14.32 -5.69
CA ILE A 48 -7.44 12.90 -5.86
C ILE A 48 -6.21 12.08 -6.19
N TYR A 49 -5.99 11.05 -5.36
CA TYR A 49 -4.87 10.12 -5.50
C TYR A 49 -5.39 8.69 -5.48
N ARG A 50 -4.80 7.84 -6.32
CA ARG A 50 -4.97 6.40 -6.32
C ARG A 50 -3.77 5.74 -5.63
N ILE A 51 -4.04 4.65 -4.92
CA ILE A 51 -3.02 3.84 -4.24
C ILE A 51 -3.25 2.38 -4.59
N ASP A 52 -2.31 1.69 -5.21
CA ASP A 52 -2.45 0.25 -5.53
C ASP A 52 -1.27 -0.55 -4.99
N ILE A 53 -1.53 -1.82 -4.65
CA ILE A 53 -0.49 -2.74 -4.16
C ILE A 53 0.34 -3.19 -5.35
N MET A 54 1.66 -3.11 -5.21
CA MET A 54 2.59 -3.50 -6.23
C MET A 54 3.19 -4.87 -5.93
N PRO A 55 3.48 -5.69 -6.96
CA PRO A 55 4.21 -6.95 -6.79
C PRO A 55 5.54 -6.74 -6.07
N LEU A 56 6.08 -7.81 -5.47
CA LEU A 56 7.44 -7.78 -4.92
C LEU A 56 8.44 -7.23 -5.93
N ARG A 57 9.44 -6.53 -5.41
CA ARG A 57 10.54 -5.93 -6.17
C ARG A 57 10.17 -4.76 -7.06
N SER A 58 8.90 -4.34 -7.08
CA SER A 58 8.46 -3.22 -7.92
C SER A 58 9.11 -1.89 -7.51
N TYR A 59 9.47 -1.73 -6.23
CA TYR A 59 10.18 -0.54 -5.76
C TYR A 59 11.62 -0.51 -6.29
N GLU A 60 12.33 -1.64 -6.22
CA GLU A 60 13.68 -1.81 -6.73
C GLU A 60 13.73 -1.57 -8.25
N ASP A 61 12.72 -2.06 -8.97
CA ASP A 61 12.57 -1.82 -10.40
C ASP A 61 12.32 -0.33 -10.70
N PHE A 62 11.56 0.36 -9.84
CA PHE A 62 11.28 1.80 -10.00
C PHE A 62 12.51 2.69 -9.78
N ILE A 63 13.35 2.40 -8.78
CA ILE A 63 14.52 3.25 -8.46
C ILE A 63 15.74 2.99 -9.36
N GLN A 64 15.73 1.90 -10.14
CA GLN A 64 16.78 1.58 -11.11
C GLN A 64 16.65 2.37 -12.43
N VAL A 65 15.61 3.18 -12.57
CA VAL A 65 15.30 4.00 -13.75
C VAL A 65 16.10 5.30 -13.76
#